data_AF-A0A6L6DZ89-F1
#
_entry.id   AF-A0A6L6DZ89-F1
#
_cell.length_a   1.000
_cell.length_b   1.000
_cell.length_c   1.000
_cell.angle_alpha   90.00
_cell.angle_beta   90.00
_cell.angle_gamma   90.00
#
_symmetry.space_group_name_H-M   'P 1'
#
loop_
_entity.id
_entity.type
_entity.pdbx_description
1 polymer ?
#
loop_
_entity_poly.entity_id
_entity_poly.type
_entity_poly.pdbx_seq_one_letter_code
_entity_poly.pdbx_strand_id
1 'polypeptide(L)' 'MSVKYTVSFGKGEKASEGPDNADVAVSIDAKFTSMDPTAAFMLGKLKAEGNTRALFEALWSGEAESAISRLASRP' A
#
# COMPACT_ATOMS: atom_id res chain seq x y z
N MET A 1 8.40 13.17 -1.94
CA MET A 1 8.60 11.74 -1.69
C MET A 1 7.60 10.96 -2.51
N SER A 2 8.00 9.80 -3.02
CA SER A 2 7.23 8.98 -3.93
C SER A 2 6.94 7.63 -3.29
N VAL A 3 5.71 7.14 -3.46
CA VAL A 3 5.26 5.86 -2.90
C VAL A 3 4.78 4.97 -4.04
N LYS A 4 5.16 3.69 -4.00
CA LYS A 4 4.60 2.65 -4.86
C LYS A 4 3.68 1.77 -4.03
N TYR A 5 2.41 1.70 -4.38
CA TYR A 5 1.45 0.79 -3.75
C TYR A 5 1.27 -0.45 -4.61
N THR A 6 1.19 -1.62 -3.99
CA THR A 6 0.90 -2.89 -4.65
C THR A 6 -0.14 -3.68 -3.86
N VAL A 7 -1.28 -3.97 -4.50
CA VAL A 7 -2.31 -4.87 -3.97
C VAL A 7 -2.15 -6.22 -4.67
N SER A 8 -2.03 -7.30 -3.89
CA SER A 8 -1.96 -8.67 -4.42
C SER A 8 -3.30 -9.38 -4.23
N PHE A 9 -3.91 -9.85 -5.31
CA PHE A 9 -5.20 -10.57 -5.30
C PHE A 9 -5.04 -12.09 -5.16
N GLY A 10 -3.79 -12.58 -5.19
CA GLY A 10 -3.47 -14.01 -5.18
C GLY A 10 -3.20 -14.54 -6.59
N LYS A 11 -2.66 -15.77 -6.69
CA LYS A 11 -2.33 -16.43 -7.97
C LYS A 11 -1.50 -15.58 -8.95
N GLY A 12 -0.66 -14.69 -8.43
CA GLY A 12 0.22 -13.82 -9.23
C GLY A 12 -0.42 -12.52 -9.73
N GLU A 13 -1.73 -12.34 -9.51
CA GLU A 13 -2.44 -11.13 -9.87
C GLU A 13 -2.13 -10.00 -8.88
N LYS A 14 -1.69 -8.86 -9.44
CA LYS A 14 -1.27 -7.69 -8.69
C LYS A 14 -1.69 -6.42 -9.43
N ALA A 15 -2.15 -5.44 -8.67
CA ALA A 15 -2.34 -4.08 -9.17
C ALA A 15 -1.34 -3.17 -8.46
N SER A 16 -0.66 -2.29 -9.20
CA SER A 16 0.30 -1.35 -8.64
C SER A 16 0.11 0.07 -9.17
N GLU A 17 0.32 1.05 -8.30
CA GLU A 17 0.28 2.49 -8.60
C GLU A 17 1.54 3.16 -8.03
N GLY A 18 2.12 4.10 -8.78
CA GLY A 18 3.33 4.81 -8.41
C GLY A 18 4.60 4.37 -9.17
N PRO A 19 5.69 5.13 -9.06
CA PRO A 19 6.91 4.90 -9.84
C PRO A 19 7.70 3.68 -9.35
N ASP A 20 8.42 2.99 -10.25
CA ASP A 20 9.25 1.83 -9.90
C ASP A 20 10.44 2.17 -8.99
N ASN A 21 10.91 3.42 -9.02
CA ASN A 21 11.97 3.97 -8.19
C ASN A 21 11.43 4.79 -7.01
N ALA A 22 10.27 4.42 -6.49
CA ALA A 22 9.67 5.10 -5.34
C ALA A 22 10.58 5.08 -4.09
N ASP A 23 10.50 6.13 -3.27
CA ASP A 23 11.21 6.21 -1.98
C ASP A 23 10.74 5.14 -0.99
N VAL A 24 9.49 4.68 -1.13
CA VAL A 24 8.91 3.59 -0.36
C VAL A 24 7.99 2.73 -1.23
N ALA A 25 8.14 1.42 -1.09
CA ALA A 25 7.27 0.42 -1.70
C ALA A 25 6.35 -0.19 -0.62
N VAL A 26 5.05 -0.04 -0.80
CA VAL A 26 3.99 -0.54 0.06
C VAL A 26 3.30 -1.71 -0.62
N SER A 27 3.13 -2.82 0.10
CA SER A 27 2.45 -4.02 -0.40
C SER A 27 1.45 -4.58 0.61
N ILE A 28 0.27 -4.97 0.11
CA ILE A 28 -0.81 -5.54 0.92
C ILE A 28 -1.57 -6.62 0.13
N ASP A 29 -2.10 -7.63 0.82
CA ASP A 29 -2.99 -8.63 0.24
C ASP A 29 -4.42 -8.06 0.14
N ALA A 30 -5.11 -8.31 -0.96
CA ALA A 30 -6.45 -7.80 -1.26
C ALA A 30 -7.46 -8.10 -0.14
N LYS A 31 -7.33 -9.22 0.59
CA LYS A 31 -8.24 -9.53 1.71
C LYS A 31 -8.10 -8.60 2.92
N PHE A 32 -7.04 -7.79 2.98
CA PHE A 32 -6.78 -6.83 4.05
C PHE A 32 -6.97 -5.37 3.60
N THR A 33 -7.38 -5.10 2.37
CA THR A 33 -7.51 -3.71 1.86
C THR A 33 -8.67 -2.95 2.49
N SER A 34 -9.62 -3.63 3.12
CA SER A 34 -10.70 -3.01 3.91
C SER A 34 -10.27 -2.66 5.35
N MET A 35 -9.05 -3.00 5.76
CA MET A 35 -8.49 -2.61 7.07
C MET A 35 -7.85 -1.23 6.96
N ASP A 36 -7.91 -0.45 8.04
CA ASP A 36 -7.12 0.78 8.16
C ASP A 36 -5.63 0.49 7.85
N PRO A 37 -4.99 1.22 6.92
CA PRO A 37 -3.60 0.97 6.52
C PRO A 37 -2.61 1.02 7.68
N THR A 38 -2.85 1.88 8.68
CA THR A 38 -1.98 1.99 9.85
C THR A 38 -2.07 0.74 10.71
N ALA A 39 -3.28 0.26 11.00
CA ALA A 39 -3.53 -1.00 11.69
C ALA A 39 -2.97 -2.19 10.91
N ALA A 40 -3.17 -2.24 9.59
CA ALA A 40 -2.63 -3.28 8.73
C ALA A 40 -1.09 -3.32 8.80
N PHE A 41 -0.42 -2.16 8.85
CA PHE A 41 1.03 -2.08 9.03
C PHE A 41 1.46 -2.61 10.40
N MET A 42 0.82 -2.14 11.47
CA MET A 42 1.12 -2.57 12.84
C MET A 42 0.91 -4.08 13.07
N LEU A 43 -0.05 -4.69 12.38
CA LEU A 43 -0.35 -6.13 12.44
C LEU A 43 0.47 -6.97 11.43
N GLY A 44 1.40 -6.35 10.69
CA GLY A 44 2.25 -7.00 9.70
C GLY A 44 1.51 -7.52 8.46
N LYS A 45 0.33 -6.97 8.16
CA LYS A 45 -0.49 -7.29 6.97
C LYS A 45 -0.20 -6.38 5.78
N LEU A 46 0.18 -5.14 6.07
CA LEU A 46 0.77 -4.20 5.12
C LEU A 46 2.29 -4.21 5.35
N LYS A 47 3.05 -4.41 4.27
CA LYS A 47 4.51 -4.35 4.28
C LYS A 47 4.96 -3.06 3.61
N ALA A 48 6.01 -2.47 4.15
CA ALA A 48 6.63 -1.29 3.58
C ALA A 48 8.14 -1.48 3.56
N GLU A 49 8.76 -1.13 2.43
CA GLU A 49 10.21 -1.21 2.21
C GLU A 49 10.69 0.16 1.72
N GLY A 50 11.74 0.70 2.35
CA GLY A 50 12.30 2.00 1.99
C GLY A 50 12.15 3.04 3.10
N ASN A 51 11.86 4.30 2.74
CA ASN A 51 11.88 5.42 3.66
C ASN A 51 10.69 5.42 4.64
N THR A 52 10.98 5.17 5.91
CA THR A 52 9.98 5.13 6.99
C THR A 52 9.22 6.45 7.16
N ARG A 53 9.85 7.61 6.94
CA ARG A 53 9.16 8.91 7.03
C ARG A 53 8.10 9.04 5.95
N ALA A 54 8.45 8.70 4.70
CA ALA A 54 7.51 8.73 3.58
C ALA A 54 6.31 7.81 3.83
N LEU A 55 6.53 6.63 4.42
CA LEU A 55 5.45 5.73 4.83
C LEU A 55 4.49 6.42 5.81
N PHE A 56 5.00 6.96 6.91
CA PHE A 56 4.14 7.58 7.94
C PHE A 56 3.42 8.82 7.42
N GLU A 57 4.04 9.63 6.56
CA GLU A 57 3.37 10.75 5.89
C GLU A 57 2.20 10.26 5.02
N ALA A 58 2.38 9.17 4.26
CA ALA A 58 1.32 8.57 3.44
C ALA A 58 0.20 7.92 4.27
N LEU A 59 0.53 7.33 5.42
CA LEU A 59 -0.46 6.76 6.35
C LEU A 59 -1.29 7.86 7.03
N TRP A 60 -0.63 8.90 7.55
CA TRP A 60 -1.32 9.99 8.26
C TRP A 60 -2.11 10.92 7.36
N SER A 61 -1.69 11.10 6.11
CA SER A 61 -2.43 11.91 5.13
C SER A 61 -3.65 11.21 4.54
N GLY A 62 -3.81 9.90 4.74
CA GLY A 62 -4.86 9.09 4.09
C GLY A 62 -4.59 8.77 2.62
N GLU A 63 -3.43 9.17 2.08
CA GLU A 63 -3.01 8.86 0.71
C GLU A 63 -2.94 7.34 0.49
N ALA A 64 -2.41 6.61 1.48
CA ALA A 64 -2.29 5.16 1.44
C ALA A 64 -3.66 4.47 1.34
N GLU A 65 -4.64 4.91 2.14
CA GLU A 65 -6.00 4.36 2.10
C GLU A 65 -6.64 4.59 0.73
N SER A 66 -6.53 5.81 0.22
CA SER A 66 -7.10 6.19 -1.08
C SER A 66 -6.47 5.40 -2.24
N ALA A 67 -5.15 5.25 -2.25
CA ALA A 67 -4.43 4.52 -3.28
C ALA A 67 -4.73 3.02 -3.24
N ILE A 68 -4.72 2.41 -2.05
CA ILE A 68 -5.02 1.00 -1.85
C ILE A 68 -6.47 0.70 -2.25
N SER A 69 -7.43 1.56 -1.86
CA SER A 69 -8.85 1.40 -2.21
C SER A 69 -9.09 1.49 -3.72
N ARG A 70 -8.44 2.43 -4.42
CA ARG A 70 -8.47 2.49 -5.88
C ARG A 70 -7.93 1.23 -6.53
N LEU A 71 -6.79 0.73 -6.05
CA LEU A 71 -6.17 -0.48 -6.57
C LEU A 71 -7.04 -1.72 -6.32
N ALA A 72 -7.65 -1.82 -5.15
CA ALA A 72 -8.54 -2.92 -4.75
C ALA A 72 -9.87 -2.94 -5.51
N SER A 73 -10.33 -1.78 -5.99
CA SER A 73 -11.58 -1.64 -6.75
C SER A 73 -11.44 -1.98 -8.24
N ARG A 74 -10.25 -2.38 -8.69
CA ARG A 74 -10.01 -2.78 -10.09
C ARG A 74 -10.57 -4.19 -10.31
N PRO A 75 -11.35 -4.43 -11.38
CA PRO A 75 -11.91 -5.73 -11.70
C PRO A 75 -10.85 -6.74 -12.14
#